data_AF-A0A0F9I1R3-F1
#
_entry.id   AF-A0A0F9I1R3-F1
#
_cell.length_a   1.000
_cell.length_b   1.000
_cell.length_c   1.000
_cell.angle_alpha   90.00
_cell.angle_beta   90.00
_cell.angle_gamma   90.00
#
_symmetry.space_group_name_H-M   'P 1'
#
loop_
_entity.id
_entity.type
_entity.pdbx_description
1 polymer ?
#
loop_
_entity_poly.entity_id
_entity_poly.type
_entity_poly.pdbx_seq_one_letter_code
_entity_poly.pdbx_strand_id
1 'polypeptide(L)'
;APGRSFLRHLTRRKGIAGYSDDVLRVYSSYMMNVANHIARLEYHIDMNEQLGVITENAANVTPDARIAGVVREYFEDTFDYLMNPKNDWARARAVGFLWYLGANVKSAVVNLTQVPMVAYPYLASKYGDARSSAELLKAMVLVTRSKVNGEVLPTEIREGVARAVREGFVDESRATELAGIAEQTTLQRVIPESKTGRMIANTSYYGAWLFQKAERWNREVVFVAAYNLAKANGVTSKEEAFKQGRDAVQISMFEYAKWNRAPFSRGKKSVLFLFWQFMQGMAYMAFGGAGQGAAMRLWMMLLLAGGLQGLPFAENILDLLDFAGTKTKERLGMKDPKVDLRNDLRELATEITDRPDLIMHGLSRYYGLGPLHLLDMLGVPVPNVDISGSISTGQFLPGIEDLATPGGTASEKLGRTLADVAGPVAAIPYQFYRAAVSRDPDSWKVWERTLPSVFKNASTALRRGRKGQESYRGGGQLAQFDWGDLEHRAELIAQFLGFPTTRVNQRFEADFAVQNMKRYWALRRALVMENVAYARMSGDPEPIKDAMDALHRFNDSTPDPALRINTTALLRSLRTRFRKASLREQGIPSELLYRRIALAMRELYPETAVEIK
;
A
#
# COMPACT_ATOMS: atom_id res chain seq x y z
N ALA A 1 25.91 11.18 18.27
CA ALA A 1 25.74 10.41 17.02
C ALA A 1 25.86 8.92 17.32
N PRO A 2 25.20 8.04 16.55
CA PRO A 2 25.28 6.59 16.69
C PRO A 2 26.72 6.06 16.68
N GLY A 3 27.63 6.67 15.91
CA GLY A 3 29.06 6.31 15.91
C GLY A 3 29.80 6.53 17.24
N ARG A 4 29.22 7.32 18.17
CA ARG A 4 29.75 7.54 19.52
C ARG A 4 28.99 6.79 20.62
N SER A 5 27.98 5.95 20.30
CA SER A 5 27.18 5.28 21.33
C SER A 5 28.03 4.29 22.14
N PHE A 6 28.89 3.52 21.49
CA PHE A 6 29.84 2.63 22.16
C PHE A 6 30.85 3.41 23.01
N LEU A 7 31.42 4.50 22.47
CA LEU A 7 32.37 5.34 23.20
C LEU A 7 31.76 5.95 24.48
N ARG A 8 30.43 6.14 24.54
CA ARG A 8 29.71 6.56 25.77
C ARG A 8 29.63 5.47 26.84
N HIS A 9 29.87 4.20 26.50
CA HIS A 9 30.04 3.16 27.51
C HIS A 9 31.40 3.25 28.19
N LEU A 10 32.39 3.85 27.52
CA LEU A 10 33.74 4.09 28.06
C LEU A 10 33.83 5.38 28.90
N THR A 11 32.79 6.21 28.93
CA THR A 11 32.80 7.43 29.75
C THR A 11 32.49 7.13 31.22
N ARG A 12 33.19 7.84 32.12
CA ARG A 12 32.98 7.74 33.56
C ARG A 12 31.53 8.07 33.93
N ARG A 13 30.88 7.17 34.68
CA ARG A 13 29.48 7.32 35.12
C ARG A 13 29.39 8.39 36.21
N LYS A 14 28.29 9.15 36.22
CA LYS A 14 28.02 10.23 37.19
C LYS A 14 27.52 9.74 38.57
N GLY A 15 27.35 8.43 38.77
CA GLY A 15 26.86 7.85 40.02
C GLY A 15 25.39 8.11 40.35
N ILE A 16 24.59 8.57 39.37
CA ILE A 16 23.15 8.84 39.55
C ILE A 16 22.35 7.58 39.16
N ALA A 17 21.34 7.22 39.96
CA ALA A 17 20.43 6.11 39.68
C ALA A 17 19.69 6.31 38.35
N GLY A 18 19.59 5.25 37.54
CA GLY A 18 18.98 5.30 36.20
C GLY A 18 19.48 4.23 35.21
N TYR A 19 20.29 3.26 35.67
CA TYR A 19 20.64 2.09 34.87
C TYR A 19 19.49 1.07 34.88
N SER A 20 19.52 0.14 33.93
CA SER A 20 18.54 -0.93 33.81
C SER A 20 19.03 -2.17 34.54
N ASP A 21 18.17 -2.80 35.34
CA ASP A 21 18.48 -4.09 35.99
C ASP A 21 18.20 -5.30 35.09
N ASP A 22 17.51 -5.10 33.96
CA ASP A 22 17.31 -6.13 32.94
C ASP A 22 18.64 -6.46 32.23
N VAL A 23 19.31 -7.50 32.72
CA VAL A 23 20.61 -7.98 32.24
C VAL A 23 20.58 -8.35 30.76
N LEU A 24 19.51 -9.00 30.29
CA LEU A 24 19.38 -9.42 28.89
C LEU A 24 19.30 -8.22 27.97
N ARG A 25 18.50 -7.22 28.34
CA ARG A 25 18.38 -5.97 27.58
C ARG A 25 19.68 -5.18 27.56
N VAL A 26 20.36 -5.08 28.71
CA VAL A 26 21.64 -4.37 28.82
C VAL A 26 22.70 -5.06 27.97
N TYR A 27 22.82 -6.39 28.07
CA TYR A 27 23.76 -7.19 27.29
C TYR A 27 23.50 -7.07 25.79
N SER A 28 22.24 -7.24 25.36
CA SER A 28 21.86 -7.13 23.95
C SER A 28 22.17 -5.73 23.38
N SER A 29 21.80 -4.67 24.11
CA SER A 29 22.11 -3.30 23.72
C SER A 29 23.61 -3.06 23.63
N TYR A 30 24.39 -3.53 24.60
CA TYR A 30 25.83 -3.38 24.61
C TYR A 30 26.49 -4.12 23.44
N MET A 31 26.22 -5.42 23.29
CA MET A 31 26.80 -6.24 22.22
C MET A 31 26.44 -5.72 20.83
N MET A 32 25.19 -5.28 20.62
CA MET A 32 24.79 -4.69 19.35
C MET A 32 25.52 -3.36 19.08
N ASN A 33 25.76 -2.53 20.09
CA ASN A 33 26.57 -1.31 19.93
C ASN A 33 28.04 -1.62 19.63
N VAL A 34 28.62 -2.65 20.28
CA VAL A 34 30.00 -3.12 20.05
C VAL A 34 30.16 -3.65 18.64
N ALA A 35 29.34 -4.61 18.23
CA ALA A 35 29.40 -5.23 16.90
C ALA A 35 29.30 -4.18 15.79
N ASN A 36 28.34 -3.25 15.90
CA ASN A 36 28.21 -2.14 14.96
C ASN A 36 29.44 -1.20 14.96
N HIS A 37 30.10 -1.03 16.10
CA HIS A 37 31.31 -0.19 16.18
C HIS A 37 32.50 -0.88 15.54
N ILE A 38 32.72 -2.17 15.81
CA ILE A 38 33.77 -2.99 15.20
C ILE A 38 33.61 -3.01 13.68
N ALA A 39 32.42 -3.34 13.17
CA ALA A 39 32.16 -3.37 11.72
C ALA A 39 32.44 -2.01 11.05
N ARG A 40 32.07 -0.90 11.71
CA ARG A 40 32.42 0.43 11.19
C ARG A 40 33.92 0.67 11.17
N LEU A 41 34.65 0.30 12.23
CA LEU A 41 36.11 0.47 12.26
C LEU A 41 36.81 -0.36 11.19
N GLU A 42 36.36 -1.60 11.00
CA GLU A 42 36.91 -2.54 10.02
C GLU A 42 36.73 -2.03 8.58
N TYR A 43 35.51 -1.62 8.22
CA TYR A 43 35.20 -1.27 6.82
C TYR A 43 35.32 0.23 6.49
N HIS A 44 35.49 1.12 7.47
CA HIS A 44 35.53 2.56 7.20
C HIS A 44 36.68 2.97 6.28
N ILE A 45 37.87 2.39 6.47
CA ILE A 45 39.04 2.74 5.66
C ILE A 45 38.83 2.29 4.22
N ASP A 46 38.55 1.01 4.01
CA ASP A 46 38.34 0.41 2.69
C ASP A 46 37.23 1.14 1.91
N MET A 47 36.09 1.39 2.55
CA MET A 47 34.99 2.11 1.90
C MET A 47 35.37 3.54 1.53
N ASN A 48 36.11 4.25 2.39
CA ASN A 48 36.52 5.62 2.13
C ASN A 48 37.57 5.71 1.00
N GLU A 49 38.46 4.72 0.92
CA GLU A 49 39.40 4.58 -0.21
C GLU A 49 38.66 4.37 -1.53
N GLN A 50 37.70 3.43 -1.56
CA GLN A 50 36.91 3.18 -2.76
C GLN A 50 36.05 4.39 -3.18
N LEU A 51 35.57 5.20 -2.22
CA LEU A 51 34.94 6.48 -2.54
C LEU A 51 35.90 7.45 -3.20
N GLY A 52 37.15 7.53 -2.74
CA GLY A 52 38.19 8.31 -3.40
C GLY A 52 38.37 7.91 -4.87
N VAL A 53 38.45 6.61 -5.13
CA VAL A 53 38.54 6.04 -6.49
C VAL A 53 37.30 6.39 -7.33
N ILE A 54 36.10 6.29 -6.77
CA ILE A 54 34.86 6.69 -7.46
C ILE A 54 34.89 8.18 -7.81
N THR A 55 35.34 9.02 -6.88
CA THR A 55 35.42 10.48 -7.07
C THR A 55 36.42 10.87 -8.15
N GLU A 56 37.59 10.23 -8.18
CA GLU A 56 38.60 10.41 -9.22
C GLU A 56 38.09 9.94 -10.58
N ASN A 57 37.53 8.73 -10.66
CA ASN A 57 36.98 8.20 -11.89
C ASN A 57 35.84 9.06 -12.43
N ALA A 58 34.94 9.53 -11.56
CA ALA A 58 33.81 10.36 -11.96
C ALA A 58 34.23 11.69 -12.59
N ALA A 59 35.38 12.26 -12.18
CA ALA A 59 35.94 13.46 -12.79
C ALA A 59 36.43 13.22 -14.23
N ASN A 60 36.75 11.97 -14.57
CA ASN A 60 37.34 11.58 -15.85
C ASN A 60 36.32 11.02 -16.86
N VAL A 61 35.05 10.81 -16.48
CA VAL A 61 33.99 10.32 -17.39
C VAL A 61 33.49 11.47 -18.29
N THR A 62 33.82 11.41 -19.58
CA THR A 62 33.31 12.33 -20.61
C THR A 62 32.58 11.54 -21.70
N PRO A 63 31.43 12.02 -22.24
CA PRO A 63 30.75 13.29 -21.98
C PRO A 63 29.78 13.28 -20.77
N ASP A 64 29.59 12.13 -20.11
CA ASP A 64 28.56 11.92 -19.08
C ASP A 64 28.95 12.38 -17.66
N ALA A 65 29.81 13.40 -17.54
CA ALA A 65 30.31 13.90 -16.25
C ALA A 65 29.18 14.23 -15.25
N ARG A 66 28.03 14.69 -15.74
CA ARG A 66 26.84 14.92 -14.91
C ARG A 66 26.30 13.64 -14.27
N ILE A 67 26.21 12.55 -15.04
CA ILE A 67 25.71 11.26 -14.54
C ILE A 67 26.71 10.70 -13.53
N ALA A 68 28.00 10.78 -13.85
CA ALA A 68 29.07 10.36 -12.94
C ALA A 68 29.05 11.13 -11.61
N GLY A 69 28.79 12.44 -11.65
CA GLY A 69 28.61 13.27 -10.46
C GLY A 69 27.44 12.84 -9.58
N VAL A 70 26.29 12.52 -10.18
CA VAL A 70 25.11 12.02 -9.44
C VAL A 70 25.39 10.65 -8.79
N VAL A 71 26.10 9.76 -9.50
CA VAL A 71 26.48 8.45 -8.96
C VAL A 71 27.45 8.61 -7.79
N ARG A 72 28.45 9.49 -7.91
CA ARG A 72 29.38 9.81 -6.82
C ARG A 72 28.64 10.31 -5.59
N GLU A 73 27.80 11.33 -5.75
CA GLU A 73 27.00 11.91 -4.65
C GLU A 73 26.14 10.84 -3.96
N TYR A 74 25.54 9.92 -4.74
CA TYR A 74 24.77 8.81 -4.18
C TYR A 74 25.61 7.88 -3.28
N PHE A 75 26.85 7.56 -3.67
CA PHE A 75 27.74 6.72 -2.88
C PHE A 75 28.25 7.45 -1.63
N GLU A 76 28.62 8.72 -1.74
CA GLU A 76 29.02 9.58 -0.61
C GLU A 76 27.88 9.67 0.42
N ASP A 77 26.66 10.02 -0.01
CA ASP A 77 25.47 10.10 0.84
C ASP A 77 25.14 8.76 1.52
N THR A 78 25.38 7.65 0.82
CA THR A 78 25.12 6.31 1.34
C THR A 78 26.16 5.91 2.38
N PHE A 79 27.44 6.20 2.15
CA PHE A 79 28.49 6.00 3.13
C PHE A 79 28.24 6.83 4.40
N ASP A 80 27.91 8.10 4.25
CA ASP A 80 27.56 8.97 5.37
C ASP A 80 26.37 8.44 6.17
N TYR A 81 25.37 7.90 5.48
CA TYR A 81 24.22 7.27 6.13
C TYR A 81 24.58 5.99 6.90
N LEU A 82 25.46 5.15 6.34
CA LEU A 82 25.95 3.92 6.99
C LEU A 82 26.79 4.22 8.24
N MET A 83 27.67 5.21 8.15
CA MET A 83 28.54 5.62 9.25
C MET A 83 27.78 6.39 10.33
N ASN A 84 26.80 7.22 9.91
CA ASN A 84 26.00 8.06 10.79
C ASN A 84 24.48 7.85 10.59
N PRO A 85 23.94 6.68 10.97
CA PRO A 85 22.54 6.36 10.74
C PRO A 85 21.60 7.33 11.47
N LYS A 86 20.85 8.14 10.72
CA LYS A 86 19.89 9.12 11.28
C LYS A 86 18.81 8.40 12.11
N ASN A 87 18.20 9.10 13.07
CA ASN A 87 17.04 8.59 13.79
C ASN A 87 15.83 8.56 12.84
N ASP A 88 15.41 7.36 12.45
CA ASP A 88 14.33 7.12 11.50
C ASP A 88 12.94 7.16 12.16
N TRP A 89 12.81 7.80 13.32
CA TRP A 89 11.60 7.70 14.15
C TRP A 89 11.21 6.24 14.38
N ALA A 90 12.20 5.42 14.72
CA ALA A 90 12.06 3.97 14.81
C ALA A 90 10.85 3.52 15.64
N ARG A 91 10.51 4.27 16.71
CA ARG A 91 9.31 4.03 17.52
C ARG A 91 8.00 4.22 16.75
N ALA A 92 7.87 5.30 15.99
CA ALA A 92 6.67 5.56 15.20
C ALA A 92 6.52 4.52 14.08
N ARG A 93 7.64 4.11 13.45
CA ARG A 93 7.66 2.98 12.52
C ARG A 93 7.24 1.67 13.17
N ALA A 94 7.74 1.36 14.36
CA ALA A 94 7.36 0.16 15.10
C ALA A 94 5.87 0.15 15.42
N VAL A 95 5.30 1.27 15.87
CA VAL A 95 3.85 1.41 16.08
C VAL A 95 3.09 1.20 14.77
N GLY A 96 3.51 1.82 13.67
CA GLY A 96 2.91 1.60 12.35
C GLY A 96 2.96 0.14 11.93
N PHE A 97 4.11 -0.50 12.03
CA PHE A 97 4.31 -1.89 11.66
C PHE A 97 3.35 -2.80 12.45
N LEU A 98 3.26 -2.58 13.76
CA LEU A 98 2.36 -3.34 14.63
C LEU A 98 0.89 -3.07 14.34
N TRP A 99 0.53 -1.82 14.05
CA TRP A 99 -0.84 -1.44 13.76
C TRP A 99 -1.37 -2.14 12.50
N TYR A 100 -0.56 -2.26 11.45
CA TYR A 100 -0.99 -2.78 10.15
C TYR A 100 -0.62 -4.25 9.87
N LEU A 101 0.51 -4.74 10.38
CA LEU A 101 1.01 -6.09 10.14
C LEU A 101 1.02 -6.97 11.39
N GLY A 102 0.84 -6.39 12.58
CA GLY A 102 0.76 -7.15 13.83
C GLY A 102 -0.38 -8.17 13.80
N ALA A 103 -0.03 -9.44 14.00
CA ALA A 103 -0.94 -10.59 14.09
C ALA A 103 -1.86 -10.81 12.89
N ASN A 104 -1.42 -10.42 11.70
CA ASN A 104 -2.17 -10.62 10.48
C ASN A 104 -1.68 -11.87 9.72
N VAL A 105 -2.46 -12.95 9.73
CA VAL A 105 -2.14 -14.21 9.03
C VAL A 105 -2.05 -13.97 7.52
N LYS A 106 -2.90 -13.11 6.96
CA LYS A 106 -2.82 -12.73 5.54
C LYS A 106 -1.42 -12.23 5.15
N SER A 107 -0.76 -11.44 6.00
CA SER A 107 0.56 -10.89 5.68
C SER A 107 1.63 -11.98 5.53
N ALA A 108 1.55 -13.04 6.32
CA ALA A 108 2.43 -14.20 6.19
C ALA A 108 2.13 -14.96 4.88
N VAL A 109 0.84 -15.19 4.56
CA VAL A 109 0.43 -15.87 3.32
C VAL A 109 0.83 -15.09 2.07
N VAL A 110 0.61 -13.77 2.04
CA VAL A 110 1.08 -12.89 0.96
C VAL A 110 2.61 -12.91 0.87
N ASN A 111 3.34 -13.12 1.97
CA ASN A 111 4.78 -13.30 1.87
C ASN A 111 5.14 -14.62 1.19
N LEU A 112 4.43 -15.72 1.46
CA LEU A 112 4.68 -17.03 0.83
C LEU A 112 4.56 -16.98 -0.70
N THR A 113 3.69 -16.11 -1.24
CA THR A 113 3.57 -15.95 -2.70
C THR A 113 4.82 -15.33 -3.33
N GLN A 114 5.74 -14.75 -2.56
CA GLN A 114 6.96 -14.14 -3.09
C GLN A 114 7.88 -15.16 -3.78
N VAL A 115 7.86 -16.44 -3.36
CA VAL A 115 8.66 -17.50 -3.99
C VAL A 115 8.23 -17.74 -5.44
N PRO A 116 6.98 -18.10 -5.75
CA PRO A 116 6.55 -18.22 -7.14
C PRO A 116 6.52 -16.88 -7.88
N MET A 117 6.27 -15.76 -7.19
CA MET A 117 6.14 -14.46 -7.86
C MET A 117 7.49 -13.84 -8.25
N VAL A 118 8.55 -14.03 -7.46
CA VAL A 118 9.83 -13.31 -7.63
C VAL A 118 11.01 -14.26 -7.75
N ALA A 119 11.08 -15.30 -6.90
CA ALA A 119 12.20 -16.24 -6.96
C ALA A 119 12.15 -17.11 -8.21
N TYR A 120 10.96 -17.57 -8.63
CA TYR A 120 10.81 -18.30 -9.89
C TYR A 120 11.31 -17.51 -11.10
N PRO A 121 10.84 -16.27 -11.39
CA PRO A 121 11.37 -15.48 -12.50
C PRO A 121 12.89 -15.32 -12.47
N TYR A 122 13.46 -15.08 -11.29
CA TYR A 122 14.90 -14.93 -11.11
C TYR A 122 15.66 -16.23 -11.43
N LEU A 123 15.26 -17.36 -10.83
CA LEU A 123 15.92 -18.65 -11.05
C LEU A 123 15.71 -19.13 -12.49
N ALA A 124 14.51 -18.97 -13.04
CA ALA A 124 14.20 -19.34 -14.42
C ALA A 124 15.02 -18.54 -15.43
N SER A 125 15.35 -17.27 -15.13
CA SER A 125 16.24 -16.48 -15.98
C SER A 125 17.67 -17.02 -16.05
N LYS A 126 18.12 -17.79 -15.05
CA LYS A 126 19.47 -18.34 -14.93
C LYS A 126 19.56 -19.81 -15.34
N TYR A 127 18.57 -20.61 -14.95
CA TYR A 127 18.63 -22.08 -15.05
C TYR A 127 17.53 -22.68 -15.94
N GLY A 128 16.65 -21.84 -16.51
CA GLY A 128 15.51 -22.24 -17.34
C GLY A 128 14.26 -22.58 -16.53
N ASP A 129 13.09 -22.40 -17.16
CA ASP A 129 11.78 -22.45 -16.51
C ASP A 129 11.46 -23.84 -15.92
N ALA A 130 11.59 -24.92 -16.71
CA ALA A 130 11.23 -26.27 -16.27
C ALA A 130 12.07 -26.76 -15.09
N ARG A 131 13.40 -26.56 -15.15
CA ARG A 131 14.32 -26.94 -14.08
C ARG A 131 14.05 -26.14 -12.80
N SER A 132 13.86 -24.83 -12.94
CA SER A 132 13.63 -23.93 -11.81
C SER A 132 12.30 -24.22 -11.11
N SER A 133 11.22 -24.44 -11.85
CA SER A 133 9.92 -24.81 -11.28
C SER A 133 9.97 -26.15 -10.55
N ALA A 134 10.57 -27.17 -11.17
CA ALA A 134 10.69 -28.49 -10.56
C ALA A 134 11.53 -28.44 -9.27
N GLU A 135 12.64 -27.70 -9.28
CA GLU A 135 13.51 -27.60 -8.11
C GLU A 135 12.92 -26.75 -7.00
N LEU A 136 12.20 -25.67 -7.33
CA LEU A 136 11.44 -24.89 -6.33
C LEU A 136 10.37 -25.73 -5.64
N LEU A 137 9.61 -26.54 -6.39
CA LEU A 137 8.61 -27.44 -5.80
C LEU A 137 9.25 -28.48 -4.88
N LYS A 138 10.37 -29.09 -5.31
CA LYS A 138 11.13 -30.02 -4.46
C LYS A 138 11.65 -29.34 -3.20
N ALA A 139 12.21 -28.14 -3.31
CA ALA A 139 12.70 -27.37 -2.18
C ALA A 139 11.57 -27.00 -1.21
N MET A 140 10.39 -26.59 -1.71
CA MET A 140 9.21 -26.34 -0.88
C MET A 140 8.81 -27.58 -0.08
N VAL A 141 8.72 -28.76 -0.71
CA VAL A 141 8.39 -30.01 -0.02
C VAL A 141 9.46 -30.37 1.00
N LEU A 142 10.73 -30.33 0.61
CA LEU A 142 11.87 -30.72 1.46
C LEU A 142 11.98 -29.83 2.71
N VAL A 143 11.94 -28.51 2.54
CA VAL A 143 11.99 -27.55 3.65
C VAL A 143 10.76 -27.70 4.54
N THR A 144 9.57 -27.87 3.95
CA THR A 144 8.33 -28.06 4.74
C THR A 144 8.38 -29.33 5.58
N ARG A 145 8.79 -30.47 5.01
CA ARG A 145 8.97 -31.72 5.77
C ARG A 145 10.01 -31.57 6.87
N SER A 146 11.12 -30.87 6.61
CA SER A 146 12.12 -30.62 7.65
C SER A 146 11.58 -29.80 8.82
N LYS A 147 10.73 -28.79 8.54
CA LYS A 147 10.13 -27.95 9.59
C LYS A 147 8.97 -28.59 10.33
N VAL A 148 8.12 -29.34 9.63
CA VAL A 148 6.87 -29.92 10.17
C VAL A 148 7.11 -31.30 10.76
N ASN A 149 7.83 -32.17 10.04
CA ASN A 149 8.05 -33.57 10.43
C ASN A 149 9.38 -33.78 11.18
N GLY A 150 10.23 -32.75 11.27
CA GLY A 150 11.57 -32.87 11.83
C GLY A 150 12.54 -33.68 10.97
N GLU A 151 12.21 -33.90 9.69
CA GLU A 151 13.07 -34.63 8.76
C GLU A 151 14.42 -33.92 8.58
N VAL A 152 15.49 -34.71 8.63
CA VAL A 152 16.85 -34.18 8.51
C VAL A 152 17.14 -33.86 7.05
N LEU A 153 17.42 -32.58 6.76
CA LEU A 153 17.89 -32.17 5.44
C LEU A 153 19.17 -32.94 5.06
N PRO A 154 19.40 -33.24 3.77
CA PRO A 154 20.67 -33.81 3.30
C PRO A 154 21.86 -33.04 3.88
N THR A 155 22.92 -33.73 4.29
CA THR A 155 24.03 -33.17 5.09
C THR A 155 24.59 -31.87 4.50
N GLU A 156 24.83 -31.83 3.19
CA GLU A 156 25.37 -30.66 2.50
C GLU A 156 24.39 -29.47 2.50
N ILE A 157 23.10 -29.72 2.29
CA ILE A 157 22.06 -28.68 2.36
C ILE A 157 21.90 -28.16 3.78
N ARG A 158 21.96 -29.06 4.77
CA ARG A 158 21.91 -28.70 6.19
C ARG A 158 23.08 -27.80 6.58
N GLU A 159 24.29 -28.11 6.12
CA GLU A 159 25.49 -27.28 6.33
C GLU A 159 25.37 -25.91 5.66
N GLY A 160 24.89 -25.88 4.42
CA GLY A 160 24.60 -24.66 3.68
C GLY A 160 23.57 -23.78 4.40
N VAL A 161 22.43 -24.34 4.79
CA VAL A 161 21.39 -23.61 5.54
C VAL A 161 21.92 -23.15 6.90
N ALA A 162 22.68 -23.98 7.62
CA ALA A 162 23.28 -23.57 8.89
C ALA A 162 24.26 -22.41 8.72
N ARG A 163 25.04 -22.39 7.64
CA ARG A 163 25.91 -21.25 7.29
C ARG A 163 25.08 -20.02 6.91
N ALA A 164 24.03 -20.18 6.10
CA ALA A 164 23.16 -19.09 5.70
C ALA A 164 22.47 -18.42 6.89
N VAL A 165 22.12 -19.19 7.92
CA VAL A 165 21.62 -18.64 9.20
C VAL A 165 22.72 -17.89 9.96
N ARG A 166 23.96 -18.41 10.00
CA ARG A 166 25.09 -17.72 10.64
C ARG A 166 25.46 -16.41 9.93
N GLU A 167 25.35 -16.36 8.61
CA GLU A 167 25.59 -15.16 7.80
C GLU A 167 24.39 -14.19 7.77
N GLY A 168 23.28 -14.51 8.45
CA GLY A 168 22.18 -13.58 8.69
C GLY A 168 21.21 -13.36 7.52
N PHE A 169 21.53 -13.72 6.29
CA PHE A 169 20.66 -13.41 5.14
C PHE A 169 19.36 -14.24 5.06
N VAL A 170 19.20 -15.27 5.90
CA VAL A 170 17.98 -16.10 6.00
C VAL A 170 17.07 -15.71 7.18
N ASP A 171 17.59 -15.16 8.27
CA ASP A 171 16.82 -14.89 9.51
C ASP A 171 16.84 -13.40 9.94
N GLU A 172 17.76 -12.57 9.43
CA GLU A 172 18.05 -11.24 9.99
C GLU A 172 17.43 -10.05 9.23
N SER A 173 17.02 -10.21 7.98
CA SER A 173 16.57 -9.14 7.06
C SER A 173 15.54 -8.16 7.62
N ARG A 174 14.71 -8.58 8.58
CA ARG A 174 13.72 -7.72 9.28
C ARG A 174 13.87 -7.70 10.81
N ALA A 175 14.85 -8.41 11.33
CA ALA A 175 15.07 -8.57 12.77
C ALA A 175 15.30 -7.24 13.48
N THR A 176 15.78 -6.18 12.82
CA THR A 176 15.95 -4.86 13.43
C THR A 176 14.63 -4.14 13.71
N GLU A 177 13.64 -4.28 12.82
CA GLU A 177 12.28 -3.74 13.07
C GLU A 177 11.56 -4.57 14.13
N LEU A 178 11.76 -5.90 14.14
CA LEU A 178 11.27 -6.79 15.19
C LEU A 178 11.99 -6.63 16.54
N ALA A 179 13.29 -6.33 16.56
CA ALA A 179 14.03 -6.07 17.80
C ALA A 179 13.55 -4.78 18.46
N GLY A 180 13.16 -3.77 17.66
CA GLY A 180 12.46 -2.58 18.14
C GLY A 180 11.07 -2.87 18.71
N ILE A 181 10.43 -3.96 18.30
CA ILE A 181 9.16 -4.48 18.85
C ILE A 181 9.42 -5.27 20.15
N ALA A 182 10.50 -6.05 20.20
CA ALA A 182 10.91 -6.85 21.36
C ALA A 182 11.46 -6.00 22.52
N GLU A 183 11.94 -4.77 22.27
CA GLU A 183 12.14 -3.77 23.31
C GLU A 183 10.78 -3.33 23.90
N GLN A 184 10.29 -4.12 24.87
CA GLN A 184 9.05 -3.97 25.65
C GLN A 184 8.77 -2.51 26.09
N THR A 185 9.83 -1.73 26.32
CA THR A 185 9.78 -0.32 26.74
C THR A 185 9.21 0.67 25.72
N THR A 186 9.22 0.37 24.41
CA THR A 186 8.66 1.29 23.40
C THR A 186 7.14 1.18 23.33
N LEU A 187 6.59 -0.03 23.45
CA LEU A 187 5.15 -0.29 23.44
C LEU A 187 4.46 0.13 24.74
N GLN A 188 5.06 -0.19 25.90
CA GLN A 188 4.52 0.17 27.23
C GLN A 188 4.41 1.69 27.46
N ARG A 189 5.20 2.51 26.74
CA ARG A 189 5.17 3.98 26.85
C ARG A 189 4.12 4.65 25.96
N VAL A 190 3.61 3.94 24.96
CA VAL A 190 2.65 4.48 23.98
C VAL A 190 1.27 3.85 24.16
N ILE A 191 1.22 2.59 24.56
CA ILE A 191 -0.01 1.87 24.87
C ILE A 191 -0.16 1.85 26.40
N PRO A 192 -1.29 2.30 26.96
CA PRO A 192 -1.51 2.32 28.40
C PRO A 192 -1.23 0.95 29.04
N GLU A 193 -0.69 0.92 30.27
CA GLU A 193 -0.49 -0.29 31.10
C GLU A 193 -1.83 -0.93 31.55
N SER A 194 -2.71 -1.17 30.59
CA SER A 194 -4.01 -1.80 30.74
C SER A 194 -3.93 -3.28 30.34
N LYS A 195 -4.94 -4.07 30.72
CA LYS A 195 -5.09 -5.46 30.23
C LYS A 195 -5.13 -5.52 28.70
N THR A 196 -5.79 -4.54 28.08
CA THR A 196 -5.86 -4.38 26.62
C THR A 196 -4.48 -4.11 26.00
N GLY A 197 -3.66 -3.28 26.65
CA GLY A 197 -2.31 -2.98 26.14
C GLY A 197 -1.37 -4.19 26.13
N ARG A 198 -1.45 -5.02 27.18
CA ARG A 198 -0.73 -6.31 27.24
C ARG A 198 -1.22 -7.31 26.19
N MET A 199 -2.53 -7.36 25.93
CA MET A 199 -3.09 -8.20 24.87
C MET A 199 -2.58 -7.79 23.49
N ILE A 200 -2.55 -6.48 23.19
CA ILE A 200 -2.02 -5.95 21.92
C ILE A 200 -0.54 -6.33 21.75
N ALA A 201 0.28 -6.17 22.80
CA ALA A 201 1.70 -6.52 22.78
C ALA A 201 1.94 -8.03 22.58
N ASN A 202 1.21 -8.89 23.29
CA ASN A 202 1.34 -10.35 23.13
C ASN A 202 0.87 -10.82 21.75
N THR A 203 -0.24 -10.28 21.26
CA THR A 203 -0.79 -10.61 19.94
C THR A 203 0.21 -10.19 18.84
N SER A 204 0.79 -9.00 19.00
CA SER A 204 1.84 -8.48 18.13
C SER A 204 3.07 -9.39 18.05
N TYR A 205 3.50 -9.95 19.18
CA TYR A 205 4.61 -10.92 19.24
C TYR A 205 4.32 -12.18 18.42
N TYR A 206 3.14 -12.79 18.57
CA TYR A 206 2.77 -13.99 17.80
C TYR A 206 2.64 -13.71 16.29
N GLY A 207 2.18 -12.52 15.91
CA GLY A 207 2.13 -12.11 14.50
C GLY A 207 3.50 -11.92 13.88
N ALA A 208 4.38 -11.22 14.60
CA ALA A 208 5.77 -11.05 14.19
C ALA A 208 6.48 -12.41 14.04
N TRP A 209 6.17 -13.36 14.94
CA TRP A 209 6.63 -14.75 14.86
C TRP A 209 6.11 -15.47 13.62
N LEU A 210 4.80 -15.41 13.31
CA LEU A 210 4.24 -16.05 12.09
C LEU A 210 4.89 -15.50 10.82
N PHE A 211 5.01 -14.18 10.72
CA PHE A 211 5.63 -13.53 9.57
C PHE A 211 7.11 -13.93 9.45
N GLN A 212 7.88 -13.92 10.55
CA GLN A 212 9.27 -14.36 10.55
C GLN A 212 9.41 -15.81 10.10
N LYS A 213 8.52 -16.70 10.53
CA LYS A 213 8.52 -18.10 10.10
C LYS A 213 8.25 -18.24 8.61
N ALA A 214 7.29 -17.48 8.07
CA ALA A 214 7.02 -17.46 6.63
C ALA A 214 8.21 -16.89 5.83
N GLU A 215 8.81 -15.80 6.28
CA GLU A 215 9.99 -15.20 5.64
C GLU A 215 11.18 -16.16 5.66
N ARG A 216 11.46 -16.76 6.82
CA ARG A 216 12.53 -17.76 6.94
C ARG A 216 12.29 -18.97 6.05
N TRP A 217 11.05 -19.48 6.00
CA TRP A 217 10.69 -20.58 5.11
C TRP A 217 10.93 -20.21 3.65
N ASN A 218 10.49 -19.04 3.20
CA ASN A 218 10.72 -18.54 1.85
C ASN A 218 12.21 -18.46 1.51
N ARG A 219 13.00 -17.82 2.40
CA ARG A 219 14.45 -17.65 2.21
C ARG A 219 15.18 -18.99 2.18
N GLU A 220 14.81 -19.94 3.04
CA GLU A 220 15.37 -21.30 3.03
C GLU A 220 14.99 -22.05 1.73
N VAL A 221 13.73 -22.00 1.29
CA VAL A 221 13.29 -22.63 0.03
C VAL A 221 14.08 -22.08 -1.16
N VAL A 222 14.21 -20.77 -1.26
CA VAL A 222 14.95 -20.12 -2.36
C VAL A 222 16.43 -20.49 -2.31
N PHE A 223 17.05 -20.46 -1.12
CA PHE A 223 18.44 -20.85 -0.95
C PHE A 223 18.67 -22.30 -1.40
N VAL A 224 17.84 -23.24 -0.92
CA VAL A 224 17.95 -24.66 -1.26
C VAL A 224 17.76 -24.88 -2.75
N ALA A 225 16.73 -24.27 -3.35
CA ALA A 225 16.48 -24.40 -4.78
C ALA A 225 17.63 -23.85 -5.63
N ALA A 226 18.10 -22.64 -5.30
CA ALA A 226 19.21 -22.01 -6.00
C ALA A 226 20.52 -22.79 -5.87
N TYR A 227 20.81 -23.31 -4.67
CA TYR A 227 21.99 -24.13 -4.41
C TYR A 227 21.97 -25.42 -5.25
N ASN A 228 20.83 -26.13 -5.27
CA ASN A 228 20.67 -27.35 -6.07
C ASN A 228 20.73 -27.06 -7.57
N LEU A 229 20.12 -25.98 -8.04
CA LEU A 229 20.17 -25.56 -9.44
C LEU A 229 21.60 -25.18 -9.86
N ALA A 230 22.35 -24.48 -9.02
CA ALA A 230 23.75 -24.15 -9.28
C ALA A 230 24.58 -25.43 -9.48
N LYS A 231 24.44 -26.42 -8.58
CA LYS A 231 25.13 -27.70 -8.71
C LYS A 231 24.70 -28.49 -9.95
N ALA A 232 23.39 -28.53 -10.23
CA ALA A 232 22.86 -29.18 -11.42
C ALA A 232 23.33 -28.50 -12.73
N ASN A 233 23.71 -27.23 -12.67
CA ASN A 233 24.26 -26.46 -13.78
C ASN A 233 25.80 -26.51 -13.86
N GLY A 234 26.45 -27.47 -13.18
CA GLY A 234 27.89 -27.71 -13.29
C GLY A 234 28.76 -26.90 -12.33
N VAL A 235 28.19 -26.21 -11.33
CA VAL A 235 28.98 -25.53 -10.29
C VAL A 235 29.55 -26.57 -9.32
N THR A 236 30.85 -26.86 -9.45
CA THR A 236 31.56 -27.84 -8.62
C THR A 236 32.03 -27.27 -7.27
N SER A 237 32.29 -25.96 -7.21
CA SER A 237 32.72 -25.29 -5.98
C SER A 237 31.54 -25.08 -5.03
N LYS A 238 31.66 -25.62 -3.81
CA LYS A 238 30.67 -25.40 -2.74
C LYS A 238 30.49 -23.91 -2.41
N GLU A 239 31.56 -23.13 -2.49
CA GLU A 239 31.53 -21.69 -2.20
C GLU A 239 30.74 -20.93 -3.26
N GLU A 240 30.95 -21.28 -4.53
CA GLU A 240 30.25 -20.63 -5.64
C GLU A 240 28.76 -21.00 -5.65
N ALA A 241 28.43 -22.27 -5.37
CA ALA A 241 27.03 -22.68 -5.21
C ALA A 241 26.35 -21.98 -4.02
N PHE A 242 27.07 -21.82 -2.91
CA PHE A 242 26.59 -21.08 -1.75
C PHE A 242 26.35 -19.60 -2.08
N LYS A 243 27.28 -18.96 -2.79
CA LYS A 243 27.17 -17.57 -3.24
C LYS A 243 25.96 -17.37 -4.15
N GLN A 244 25.74 -18.25 -5.13
CA GLN A 244 24.55 -18.19 -5.98
C GLN A 244 23.25 -18.38 -5.19
N GLY A 245 23.26 -19.24 -4.17
CA GLY A 245 22.17 -19.38 -3.22
C GLY A 245 21.88 -18.09 -2.44
N ARG A 246 22.93 -17.44 -1.93
CA ARG A 246 22.84 -16.15 -1.23
C ARG A 246 22.29 -15.05 -2.15
N ASP A 247 22.84 -14.94 -3.36
CA ASP A 247 22.43 -13.93 -4.34
C ASP A 247 20.95 -14.13 -4.73
N ALA A 248 20.50 -15.37 -4.89
CA ALA A 248 19.10 -15.68 -5.17
C ALA A 248 18.18 -15.22 -4.03
N VAL A 249 18.55 -15.46 -2.77
CA VAL A 249 17.79 -14.98 -1.62
C VAL A 249 17.77 -13.45 -1.57
N GLN A 250 18.92 -12.79 -1.65
CA GLN A 250 19.00 -11.33 -1.53
C GLN A 250 18.24 -10.60 -2.64
N ILE A 251 18.30 -11.10 -3.88
CA ILE A 251 17.64 -10.47 -5.03
C ILE A 251 16.14 -10.75 -5.03
N SER A 252 15.71 -12.00 -4.81
CA SER A 252 14.29 -12.36 -4.93
C SER A 252 13.47 -12.11 -3.67
N MET A 253 14.07 -12.25 -2.49
CA MET A 253 13.41 -12.01 -1.20
C MET A 253 13.55 -10.56 -0.72
N PHE A 254 14.33 -9.76 -1.44
CA PHE A 254 14.70 -8.37 -1.14
C PHE A 254 15.46 -8.18 0.19
N GLU A 255 16.18 -7.06 0.29
CA GLU A 255 16.85 -6.62 1.50
C GLU A 255 16.05 -5.49 2.17
N TYR A 256 15.57 -5.74 3.38
CA TYR A 256 14.70 -4.81 4.13
C TYR A 256 15.46 -4.03 5.20
N ALA A 257 16.73 -4.37 5.42
CA ALA A 257 17.56 -3.68 6.37
C ALA A 257 17.64 -2.18 6.08
N LYS A 258 17.91 -1.44 7.15
CA LYS A 258 17.93 0.03 7.16
C LYS A 258 18.84 0.61 6.07
N TRP A 259 19.99 -0.03 5.82
CA TRP A 259 20.97 0.41 4.82
C TRP A 259 20.47 0.32 3.38
N ASN A 260 19.57 -0.59 3.05
CA ASN A 260 19.04 -0.76 1.70
C ASN A 260 17.89 0.22 1.36
N ARG A 261 17.57 1.16 2.26
CA ARG A 261 16.50 2.14 2.00
C ARG A 261 16.94 3.17 0.97
N ALA A 262 16.05 3.47 0.03
CA ALA A 262 16.23 4.57 -0.91
C ALA A 262 16.40 5.92 -0.21
N PRO A 263 17.16 6.89 -0.76
CA PRO A 263 17.43 8.19 -0.13
C PRO A 263 16.18 8.97 0.31
N PHE A 264 15.08 8.88 -0.44
CA PHE A 264 13.81 9.53 -0.08
C PHE A 264 13.11 8.89 1.12
N SER A 265 13.46 7.65 1.48
CA SER A 265 12.90 6.87 2.59
C SER A 265 13.82 6.81 3.83
N ARG A 266 14.90 7.60 3.87
CA ARG A 266 15.84 7.67 5.02
C ARG A 266 15.46 8.77 6.02
N GLY A 267 15.79 8.62 7.29
CA GLY A 267 15.57 9.64 8.33
C GLY A 267 14.12 9.72 8.81
N LYS A 268 13.70 10.88 9.34
CA LYS A 268 12.35 11.05 9.93
C LYS A 268 11.21 10.81 8.94
N LYS A 269 11.42 11.14 7.66
CA LYS A 269 10.46 10.90 6.56
C LYS A 269 10.23 9.42 6.25
N SER A 270 11.10 8.53 6.72
CA SER A 270 10.96 7.07 6.53
C SER A 270 9.62 6.53 7.03
N VAL A 271 8.99 7.20 8.01
CA VAL A 271 7.68 6.83 8.56
C VAL A 271 6.57 6.87 7.50
N LEU A 272 6.67 7.78 6.53
CA LEU A 272 5.72 7.91 5.42
C LEU A 272 5.82 6.71 4.46
N PHE A 273 7.03 6.16 4.32
CA PHE A 273 7.40 5.14 3.34
C PHE A 273 7.57 3.74 3.96
N LEU A 274 6.91 3.47 5.09
CA LEU A 274 7.08 2.24 5.88
C LEU A 274 6.94 0.95 5.04
N PHE A 275 5.98 0.90 4.11
CA PHE A 275 5.70 -0.29 3.28
C PHE A 275 6.23 -0.21 1.84
N TRP A 276 6.97 0.84 1.48
CA TRP A 276 7.38 1.08 0.09
C TRP A 276 8.55 0.20 -0.39
N GLN A 277 9.32 -0.42 0.51
CA GLN A 277 10.48 -1.24 0.11
C GLN A 277 10.08 -2.44 -0.76
N PHE A 278 8.92 -3.06 -0.51
CA PHE A 278 8.40 -4.14 -1.36
C PHE A 278 8.10 -3.62 -2.78
N MET A 279 7.39 -2.50 -2.89
CA MET A 279 7.07 -1.88 -4.18
C MET A 279 8.34 -1.46 -4.94
N GLN A 280 9.35 -0.94 -4.23
CA GLN A 280 10.65 -0.59 -4.81
C GLN A 280 11.38 -1.83 -5.35
N GLY A 281 11.46 -2.91 -4.57
CA GLY A 281 12.10 -4.15 -5.00
C GLY A 281 11.39 -4.79 -6.20
N MET A 282 10.06 -4.85 -6.16
CA MET A 282 9.24 -5.35 -7.26
C MET A 282 9.42 -4.54 -8.53
N ALA A 283 9.37 -3.20 -8.43
CA ALA A 283 9.61 -2.33 -9.57
C ALA A 283 11.03 -2.50 -10.13
N TYR A 284 12.05 -2.50 -9.26
CA TYR A 284 13.44 -2.71 -9.68
C TYR A 284 13.61 -4.01 -10.46
N MET A 285 12.99 -5.11 -10.02
CA MET A 285 13.01 -6.38 -10.76
C MET A 285 12.19 -6.32 -12.06
N ALA A 286 11.02 -5.69 -12.05
CA ALA A 286 10.12 -5.61 -13.21
C ALA A 286 10.69 -4.75 -14.35
N PHE A 287 11.52 -3.75 -14.03
CA PHE A 287 12.18 -2.90 -15.04
C PHE A 287 13.61 -3.31 -15.37
N GLY A 288 14.01 -4.54 -15.02
CA GLY A 288 15.29 -5.10 -15.42
C GLY A 288 16.48 -4.59 -14.61
N GLY A 289 16.34 -4.54 -13.29
CA GLY A 289 17.45 -4.36 -12.35
C GLY A 289 18.39 -5.57 -12.30
N ALA A 290 18.71 -6.07 -11.11
CA ALA A 290 19.60 -7.23 -10.87
C ALA A 290 19.12 -8.57 -11.46
N GLY A 291 18.04 -8.55 -12.24
CA GLY A 291 17.49 -9.68 -12.99
C GLY A 291 16.95 -9.22 -14.35
N GLN A 292 17.75 -8.55 -15.18
CA GLN A 292 17.34 -8.14 -16.54
C GLN A 292 16.65 -9.26 -17.34
N GLY A 293 17.14 -10.50 -17.23
CA GLY A 293 16.51 -11.67 -17.87
C GLY A 293 15.25 -12.22 -17.16
N ALA A 294 14.95 -11.75 -15.95
CA ALA A 294 13.80 -12.15 -15.13
C ALA A 294 12.61 -11.21 -15.28
N ALA A 295 12.81 -9.98 -15.77
CA ALA A 295 11.78 -8.95 -15.87
C ALA A 295 10.53 -9.43 -16.61
N MET A 296 10.68 -9.99 -17.82
CA MET A 296 9.54 -10.48 -18.60
C MET A 296 8.76 -11.58 -17.87
N ARG A 297 9.47 -12.52 -17.23
CA ARG A 297 8.85 -13.59 -16.44
C ARG A 297 8.09 -13.02 -15.23
N LEU A 298 8.65 -12.00 -14.59
CA LEU A 298 7.99 -11.31 -13.48
C LEU A 298 6.72 -10.60 -13.95
N TRP A 299 6.75 -9.92 -15.11
CA TRP A 299 5.55 -9.32 -15.72
C TRP A 299 4.48 -10.37 -16.02
N MET A 300 4.87 -11.53 -16.57
CA MET A 300 3.94 -12.64 -16.80
C MET A 300 3.36 -13.19 -15.49
N MET A 301 4.16 -13.33 -14.44
CA MET A 301 3.67 -13.76 -13.13
C MET A 301 2.74 -12.73 -12.50
N LEU A 302 3.04 -11.43 -12.64
CA LEU A 302 2.18 -10.34 -12.17
C LEU A 302 0.85 -10.30 -12.92
N LEU A 303 0.86 -10.53 -14.23
CA LEU A 303 -0.36 -10.65 -15.03
C LEU A 303 -1.18 -11.88 -14.61
N LEU A 304 -0.54 -13.03 -14.44
CA LEU A 304 -1.21 -14.27 -14.02
C LEU A 304 -1.83 -14.13 -12.61
N ALA A 305 -1.05 -13.62 -11.66
CA ALA A 305 -1.45 -13.58 -10.26
C ALA A 305 -2.34 -12.37 -9.96
N GLY A 306 -2.00 -11.19 -10.44
CA GLY A 306 -2.69 -9.92 -10.16
C GLY A 306 -3.59 -9.40 -11.27
N GLY A 307 -3.61 -10.02 -12.45
CA GLY A 307 -4.41 -9.55 -13.59
C GLY A 307 -3.90 -8.23 -14.17
N LEU A 308 -4.69 -7.63 -15.07
CA LEU A 308 -4.38 -6.33 -15.68
C LEU A 308 -4.24 -5.21 -14.64
N GLN A 309 -5.04 -5.23 -13.58
CA GLN A 309 -4.98 -4.21 -12.51
C GLN A 309 -3.85 -4.48 -11.50
N GLY A 310 -3.29 -5.69 -11.47
CA GLY A 310 -2.17 -6.03 -10.59
C GLY A 310 -0.81 -5.55 -11.07
N LEU A 311 -0.71 -5.15 -12.34
CA LEU A 311 0.52 -4.76 -13.00
C LEU A 311 1.09 -3.43 -12.45
N PRO A 312 2.43 -3.29 -12.34
CA PRO A 312 3.08 -2.03 -11.97
C PRO A 312 2.60 -0.86 -12.84
N PHE A 313 2.15 0.20 -12.17
CA PHE A 313 1.60 1.42 -12.79
C PHE A 313 0.32 1.26 -13.60
N ALA A 314 -0.28 0.07 -13.71
CA ALA A 314 -1.46 -0.10 -14.55
C ALA A 314 -2.61 0.80 -14.09
N GLU A 315 -2.90 0.86 -12.79
CA GLU A 315 -3.92 1.77 -12.27
C GLU A 315 -3.61 3.24 -12.59
N ASN A 316 -2.36 3.69 -12.37
CA ASN A 316 -1.93 5.07 -12.64
C ASN A 316 -1.97 5.42 -14.14
N ILE A 317 -1.58 4.49 -15.01
CA ILE A 317 -1.60 4.65 -16.47
C ILE A 317 -3.04 4.70 -16.96
N LEU A 318 -3.90 3.78 -16.51
CA LEU A 318 -5.32 3.78 -16.85
C LEU A 318 -5.98 5.10 -16.43
N ASP A 319 -5.73 5.58 -15.22
CA ASP A 319 -6.29 6.87 -14.75
C ASP A 319 -5.80 8.06 -15.57
N LEU A 320 -4.51 8.07 -15.96
CA LEU A 320 -3.94 9.12 -16.80
C LEU A 320 -4.51 9.08 -18.22
N LEU A 321 -4.65 7.90 -18.81
CA LEU A 321 -5.23 7.70 -20.13
C LEU A 321 -6.72 8.02 -20.13
N ASP A 322 -7.45 7.65 -19.08
CA ASP A 322 -8.84 8.04 -18.87
C ASP A 322 -8.97 9.56 -18.83
N PHE A 323 -8.09 10.24 -18.09
CA PHE A 323 -8.07 11.70 -18.04
C PHE A 323 -7.75 12.34 -19.39
N ALA A 324 -6.66 11.90 -20.05
CA ALA A 324 -6.22 12.43 -21.33
C ALA A 324 -7.24 12.18 -22.44
N GLY A 325 -7.79 10.96 -22.50
CA GLY A 325 -8.85 10.56 -23.40
C GLY A 325 -10.12 11.37 -23.16
N THR A 326 -10.52 11.54 -21.89
CA THR A 326 -11.69 12.36 -21.55
C THR A 326 -11.51 13.81 -21.99
N LYS A 327 -10.35 14.42 -21.72
CA LYS A 327 -10.05 15.80 -22.14
C LYS A 327 -9.99 15.95 -23.66
N THR A 328 -9.51 14.94 -24.36
CA THR A 328 -9.44 14.93 -25.83
C THR A 328 -10.84 14.84 -26.43
N LYS A 329 -11.66 13.88 -25.98
CA LYS A 329 -13.06 13.75 -26.41
C LYS A 329 -13.88 15.01 -26.08
N GLU A 330 -13.63 15.64 -24.92
CA GLU A 330 -14.23 16.92 -24.54
C GLU A 330 -13.88 18.04 -25.53
N ARG A 331 -12.61 18.18 -25.90
CA ARG A 331 -12.15 19.20 -26.87
C ARG A 331 -12.72 18.97 -28.27
N LEU A 332 -12.86 17.71 -28.67
CA LEU A 332 -13.41 17.32 -29.98
C LEU A 332 -14.95 17.33 -30.01
N GLY A 333 -15.62 17.61 -28.89
CA GLY A 333 -17.08 17.64 -28.82
C GLY A 333 -17.75 16.27 -29.08
N MET A 334 -17.03 15.17 -28.81
CA MET A 334 -17.53 13.82 -29.06
C MET A 334 -18.67 13.44 -28.11
N LYS A 335 -19.55 12.55 -28.59
CA LYS A 335 -20.55 11.89 -27.75
C LYS A 335 -19.87 10.95 -26.75
N ASP A 336 -20.42 10.90 -25.55
CA ASP A 336 -19.87 10.21 -24.39
C ASP A 336 -18.35 10.43 -24.21
N PRO A 337 -17.97 11.65 -23.80
CA PRO A 337 -16.58 12.03 -23.69
C PRO A 337 -15.88 11.40 -22.49
N LYS A 338 -16.60 10.81 -21.51
CA LYS A 338 -15.95 10.14 -20.39
C LYS A 338 -15.31 8.85 -20.90
N VAL A 339 -14.01 8.73 -20.72
CA VAL A 339 -13.28 7.47 -20.93
C VAL A 339 -13.14 6.77 -19.59
N ASP A 340 -13.41 5.46 -19.58
CA ASP A 340 -13.26 4.57 -18.44
C ASP A 340 -12.70 3.23 -18.91
N LEU A 341 -11.40 3.22 -19.20
CA LEU A 341 -10.69 2.07 -19.74
C LEU A 341 -10.80 0.84 -18.84
N ARG A 342 -11.00 1.02 -17.52
CA ARG A 342 -11.20 -0.11 -16.60
C ARG A 342 -12.50 -0.85 -16.90
N ASN A 343 -13.58 -0.13 -17.15
CA ASN A 343 -14.85 -0.72 -17.53
C ASN A 343 -14.81 -1.28 -18.95
N ASP A 344 -14.18 -0.57 -19.89
CA ASP A 344 -13.99 -1.06 -21.27
C ASP A 344 -13.22 -2.39 -21.29
N LEU A 345 -12.12 -2.48 -20.54
CA LEU A 345 -11.35 -3.72 -20.38
C LEU A 345 -12.15 -4.82 -19.69
N ARG A 346 -13.03 -4.47 -18.74
CA ARG A 346 -13.89 -5.43 -18.05
C ARG A 346 -15.01 -5.95 -18.98
N GLU A 347 -15.55 -5.10 -19.85
CA GLU A 347 -16.51 -5.49 -20.88
C GLU A 347 -15.88 -6.47 -21.87
N LEU A 348 -14.68 -6.16 -22.38
CA LEU A 348 -13.91 -7.11 -23.20
C LEU A 348 -13.61 -8.41 -22.45
N ALA A 349 -13.30 -8.33 -21.15
CA ALA A 349 -13.09 -9.52 -20.33
C ALA A 349 -14.36 -10.38 -20.20
N THR A 350 -15.55 -9.76 -20.12
CA THR A 350 -16.83 -10.49 -20.09
C THR A 350 -17.16 -11.18 -21.42
N GLU A 351 -16.67 -10.67 -22.54
CA GLU A 351 -16.80 -11.35 -23.84
C GLU A 351 -15.89 -12.59 -23.94
N ILE A 352 -14.76 -12.58 -23.23
CA ILE A 352 -13.76 -13.67 -23.27
C ILE A 352 -14.08 -14.76 -22.23
N THR A 353 -14.59 -14.39 -21.05
CA THR A 353 -14.81 -15.33 -19.95
C THR A 353 -15.98 -14.93 -19.06
N ASP A 354 -16.70 -15.92 -18.54
CA ASP A 354 -17.75 -15.76 -17.52
C ASP A 354 -17.20 -15.20 -16.19
N ARG A 355 -15.88 -15.16 -16.01
CA ARG A 355 -15.20 -14.63 -14.81
C ARG A 355 -14.25 -13.50 -15.19
N PRO A 356 -14.76 -12.28 -15.49
CA PRO A 356 -13.92 -11.16 -15.91
C PRO A 356 -12.86 -10.79 -14.87
N ASP A 357 -13.13 -11.04 -13.59
CA ASP A 357 -12.18 -10.84 -12.50
C ASP A 357 -10.91 -11.69 -12.63
N LEU A 358 -10.90 -12.80 -13.37
CA LEU A 358 -9.66 -13.54 -13.63
C LEU A 358 -8.71 -12.75 -14.54
N ILE A 359 -9.24 -11.97 -15.48
CA ILE A 359 -8.43 -11.10 -16.35
C ILE A 359 -8.07 -9.82 -15.60
N MET A 360 -9.01 -9.24 -14.87
CA MET A 360 -8.81 -7.96 -14.19
C MET A 360 -7.91 -8.08 -12.96
N HIS A 361 -8.10 -9.12 -12.15
CA HIS A 361 -7.47 -9.32 -10.84
C HIS A 361 -6.61 -10.60 -10.73
N GLY A 362 -6.59 -11.45 -11.76
CA GLY A 362 -5.75 -12.64 -11.81
C GLY A 362 -6.20 -13.76 -10.86
N LEU A 363 -5.34 -14.75 -10.70
CA LEU A 363 -5.57 -15.90 -9.80
C LEU A 363 -5.70 -15.47 -8.33
N SER A 364 -5.11 -14.35 -7.93
CA SER A 364 -5.13 -13.85 -6.54
C SER A 364 -6.52 -13.52 -6.01
N ARG A 365 -7.50 -13.31 -6.89
CA ARG A 365 -8.91 -13.08 -6.52
C ARG A 365 -9.60 -14.34 -5.98
N TYR A 366 -9.21 -15.51 -6.49
CA TYR A 366 -9.88 -16.78 -6.19
C TYR A 366 -8.96 -17.79 -5.47
N TYR A 367 -7.65 -17.77 -5.76
CA TYR A 367 -6.64 -18.68 -5.24
C TYR A 367 -5.63 -17.95 -4.36
N GLY A 368 -6.10 -17.05 -3.50
CA GLY A 368 -5.25 -16.18 -2.71
C GLY A 368 -4.45 -16.86 -1.60
N LEU A 369 -4.63 -18.16 -1.33
CA LEU A 369 -3.73 -18.90 -0.45
C LEU A 369 -2.45 -19.39 -1.15
N GLY A 370 -2.33 -19.15 -2.46
CA GLY A 370 -1.08 -19.31 -3.21
C GLY A 370 -0.49 -20.72 -3.08
N PRO A 371 0.81 -20.87 -2.71
CA PRO A 371 1.44 -22.19 -2.56
C PRO A 371 0.76 -23.12 -1.55
N LEU A 372 -0.06 -22.60 -0.63
CA LEU A 372 -0.77 -23.44 0.33
C LEU A 372 -1.78 -24.36 -0.35
N HIS A 373 -2.29 -24.03 -1.54
CA HIS A 373 -3.12 -24.94 -2.34
C HIS A 373 -2.38 -26.22 -2.76
N LEU A 374 -1.04 -26.28 -2.66
CA LEU A 374 -0.31 -27.55 -2.82
C LEU A 374 -0.65 -28.55 -1.70
N LEU A 375 -1.16 -28.09 -0.55
CA LEU A 375 -1.64 -28.96 0.51
C LEU A 375 -2.93 -29.70 0.11
N ASP A 376 -3.69 -29.19 -0.86
CA ASP A 376 -4.83 -29.93 -1.44
C ASP A 376 -4.36 -31.26 -2.06
N MET A 377 -3.16 -31.28 -2.67
CA MET A 377 -2.54 -32.50 -3.20
C MET A 377 -2.17 -33.51 -2.09
N LEU A 378 -2.04 -33.03 -0.85
CA LEU A 378 -1.81 -33.84 0.35
C LEU A 378 -3.12 -34.20 1.07
N GLY A 379 -4.27 -33.91 0.46
CA GLY A 379 -5.60 -34.21 1.01
C GLY A 379 -6.08 -33.22 2.06
N VAL A 380 -5.42 -32.06 2.23
CA VAL A 380 -5.84 -31.01 3.16
C VAL A 380 -6.64 -29.96 2.38
N PRO A 381 -7.96 -29.83 2.59
CA PRO A 381 -8.77 -28.87 1.83
C PRO A 381 -8.42 -27.42 2.18
N VAL A 382 -8.15 -26.61 1.17
CA VAL A 382 -7.71 -25.21 1.28
C VAL A 382 -8.80 -24.26 0.74
N PRO A 383 -9.32 -23.33 1.56
CA PRO A 383 -10.37 -22.42 1.13
C PRO A 383 -9.87 -21.35 0.15
N ASN A 384 -10.76 -20.90 -0.73
CA ASN A 384 -10.50 -19.79 -1.64
C ASN A 384 -10.62 -18.45 -0.90
N VAL A 385 -9.65 -17.55 -1.10
CA VAL A 385 -9.62 -16.21 -0.50
C VAL A 385 -9.11 -15.18 -1.50
N ASP A 386 -9.52 -13.92 -1.31
CA ASP A 386 -9.05 -12.80 -2.12
C ASP A 386 -7.81 -12.14 -1.50
N ILE A 387 -6.71 -12.10 -2.25
CA ILE A 387 -5.52 -11.29 -1.92
C ILE A 387 -5.12 -10.34 -3.06
N SER A 388 -5.99 -10.07 -4.02
CA SER A 388 -5.65 -9.29 -5.23
C SER A 388 -5.08 -7.92 -4.90
N GLY A 389 -5.70 -7.20 -3.95
CA GLY A 389 -5.18 -5.92 -3.47
C GLY A 389 -3.86 -5.96 -2.68
N SER A 390 -3.27 -7.15 -2.49
CA SER A 390 -1.96 -7.33 -1.82
C SER A 390 -0.89 -7.93 -2.73
N ILE A 391 -1.30 -8.57 -3.82
CA ILE A 391 -0.42 -8.98 -4.92
C ILE A 391 -0.29 -7.84 -5.95
N SER A 392 -1.35 -7.06 -6.13
CA SER A 392 -1.28 -5.85 -6.93
C SER A 392 -0.20 -4.94 -6.34
N THR A 393 0.61 -4.37 -7.24
CA THR A 393 1.63 -3.40 -6.83
C THR A 393 1.02 -2.05 -6.43
N GLY A 394 -0.32 -1.95 -6.43
CA GLY A 394 -1.10 -0.77 -6.07
C GLY A 394 -0.80 0.43 -6.94
N GLN A 395 -1.31 1.59 -6.52
CA GLN A 395 -0.90 2.87 -7.10
C GLN A 395 0.51 3.20 -6.62
N PHE A 396 1.48 3.18 -7.54
CA PHE A 396 2.88 3.47 -7.23
C PHE A 396 3.07 4.90 -6.72
N LEU A 397 2.22 5.82 -7.19
CA LEU A 397 2.12 7.20 -6.73
C LEU A 397 0.69 7.46 -6.22
N PRO A 398 0.46 7.36 -4.89
CA PRO A 398 -0.82 7.69 -4.28
C PRO A 398 -1.20 9.16 -4.56
N GLY A 399 -2.48 9.41 -4.84
CA GLY A 399 -3.04 10.76 -4.93
C GLY A 399 -2.98 11.43 -6.32
N ILE A 400 -2.48 10.77 -7.36
CA ILE A 400 -2.64 11.23 -8.76
C ILE A 400 -4.12 11.24 -9.16
N GLU A 401 -4.88 10.27 -8.67
CA GLU A 401 -6.33 10.18 -8.93
C GLU A 401 -7.06 11.44 -8.42
N ASP A 402 -6.74 11.90 -7.20
CA ASP A 402 -7.32 13.13 -6.63
C ASP A 402 -6.98 14.38 -7.46
N LEU A 403 -5.80 14.43 -8.08
CA LEU A 403 -5.44 15.51 -9.01
C LEU A 403 -6.27 15.43 -10.29
N ALA A 404 -6.50 14.22 -10.79
CA ALA A 404 -7.28 13.92 -12.00
C ALA A 404 -8.80 14.03 -11.80
N THR A 405 -9.32 13.92 -10.56
CA THR A 405 -10.75 14.10 -10.29
C THR A 405 -11.20 15.52 -10.65
N PRO A 406 -12.25 15.69 -11.46
CA PRO A 406 -12.76 17.03 -11.77
C PRO A 406 -13.50 17.61 -10.54
N GLY A 407 -13.26 18.89 -10.25
CA GLY A 407 -13.87 19.64 -9.12
C GLY A 407 -13.00 19.73 -7.86
N GLY A 408 -13.26 20.75 -7.02
CA GLY A 408 -12.48 21.07 -5.79
C GLY A 408 -11.44 22.18 -5.99
N THR A 409 -11.17 22.96 -4.94
CA THR A 409 -10.09 23.97 -4.99
C THR A 409 -8.73 23.28 -5.00
N ALA A 410 -7.70 23.96 -5.54
CA ALA A 410 -6.32 23.45 -5.51
C ALA A 410 -5.86 23.07 -4.09
N SER A 411 -6.30 23.82 -3.08
CA SER A 411 -6.04 23.55 -1.66
C SER A 411 -6.74 22.29 -1.13
N GLU A 412 -7.98 22.03 -1.56
CA GLU A 412 -8.73 20.84 -1.15
C GLU A 412 -8.15 19.57 -1.79
N LYS A 413 -7.80 19.65 -3.08
CA LYS A 413 -7.11 18.56 -3.78
C LYS A 413 -5.76 18.28 -3.15
N LEU A 414 -4.95 19.31 -2.92
CA LEU A 414 -3.66 19.17 -2.26
C LEU A 414 -3.79 18.61 -0.84
N GLY A 415 -4.83 19.00 -0.09
CA GLY A 415 -5.11 18.47 1.24
C GLY A 415 -5.49 16.99 1.26
N ARG A 416 -6.25 16.51 0.27
CA ARG A 416 -6.59 15.07 0.12
C ARG A 416 -5.39 14.26 -0.36
N THR A 417 -4.68 14.74 -1.37
CA THR A 417 -3.40 14.16 -1.83
C THR A 417 -2.38 14.10 -0.68
N LEU A 418 -2.26 15.14 0.14
CA LEU A 418 -1.38 15.14 1.32
C LEU A 418 -1.83 14.11 2.36
N ALA A 419 -3.12 13.90 2.56
CA ALA A 419 -3.65 12.88 3.48
C ALA A 419 -3.37 11.46 2.98
N ASP A 420 -3.49 11.22 1.67
CA ASP A 420 -3.21 9.93 1.04
C ASP A 420 -1.70 9.63 0.98
N VAL A 421 -0.88 10.68 0.87
CA VAL A 421 0.60 10.60 0.91
C VAL A 421 1.15 10.59 2.35
N ALA A 422 0.35 10.94 3.36
CA ALA A 422 0.81 11.05 4.76
C ALA A 422 1.31 9.71 5.34
N GLY A 423 1.15 8.61 4.62
CA GLY A 423 1.71 7.31 4.95
C GLY A 423 1.00 6.64 6.14
N PRO A 424 1.34 5.37 6.41
CA PRO A 424 0.53 4.52 7.29
C PRO A 424 0.43 5.06 8.72
N VAL A 425 1.50 5.64 9.25
CA VAL A 425 1.54 6.10 10.64
C VAL A 425 0.74 7.38 10.85
N ALA A 426 0.73 8.32 9.90
CA ALA A 426 -0.08 9.54 10.01
C ALA A 426 -1.59 9.25 9.84
N ALA A 427 -1.94 8.16 9.15
CA ALA A 427 -3.33 7.73 8.99
C ALA A 427 -3.97 7.28 10.32
N ILE A 428 -3.20 6.87 11.34
CA ILE A 428 -3.73 6.43 12.64
C ILE A 428 -4.52 7.56 13.34
N PRO A 429 -3.93 8.72 13.70
CA PRO A 429 -4.68 9.80 14.33
C PRO A 429 -5.82 10.33 13.44
N TYR A 430 -5.65 10.32 12.12
CA TYR A 430 -6.70 10.70 11.18
C TYR A 430 -7.93 9.78 11.26
N GLN A 431 -7.74 8.46 11.43
CA GLN A 431 -8.84 7.51 11.62
C GLN A 431 -9.62 7.78 12.92
N PHE A 432 -8.92 8.12 14.02
CA PHE A 432 -9.57 8.50 15.28
C PHE A 432 -10.39 9.78 15.12
N TYR A 433 -9.82 10.81 14.49
CA TYR A 433 -10.54 12.05 14.19
C TYR A 433 -11.80 11.75 13.36
N ARG A 434 -11.65 10.97 12.28
CA ARG A 434 -12.77 10.56 11.42
C ARG A 434 -13.84 9.76 12.16
N ALA A 435 -13.47 8.95 13.15
CA ALA A 435 -14.41 8.22 13.97
C ALA A 435 -15.18 9.16 14.90
N ALA A 436 -14.48 10.07 15.58
CA ALA A 436 -15.07 11.03 16.51
C ALA A 436 -16.07 11.99 15.84
N VAL A 437 -15.80 12.42 14.59
CA VAL A 437 -16.70 13.30 13.83
C VAL A 437 -17.72 12.54 12.97
N SER A 438 -17.71 11.21 12.99
CA SER A 438 -18.61 10.41 12.18
C SER A 438 -20.06 10.53 12.68
N ARG A 439 -21.00 10.74 11.76
CA ARG A 439 -22.44 10.70 12.01
C ARG A 439 -23.10 9.39 11.55
N ASP A 440 -22.30 8.36 11.28
CA ASP A 440 -22.81 7.05 10.88
C ASP A 440 -23.52 6.38 12.08
N PRO A 441 -24.77 5.91 11.94
CA PRO A 441 -25.49 5.26 13.03
C PRO A 441 -24.83 3.96 13.51
N ASP A 442 -24.01 3.31 12.68
CA ASP A 442 -23.29 2.10 13.08
C ASP A 442 -22.00 2.43 13.87
N SER A 443 -22.16 2.73 15.16
CA SER A 443 -21.04 3.07 16.05
C SER A 443 -19.98 1.98 16.12
N TRP A 444 -20.37 0.71 16.04
CA TRP A 444 -19.44 -0.41 16.00
C TRP A 444 -18.55 -0.30 14.75
N LYS A 445 -19.14 -0.16 13.57
CA LYS A 445 -18.39 -0.02 12.31
C LYS A 445 -17.51 1.24 12.28
N VAL A 446 -17.93 2.33 12.94
CA VAL A 446 -17.15 3.56 13.05
C VAL A 446 -15.87 3.33 13.86
N TRP A 447 -16.00 2.81 15.09
CA TRP A 447 -14.87 2.60 15.99
C TRP A 447 -14.00 1.40 15.58
N GLU A 448 -14.54 0.42 14.86
CA GLU A 448 -13.78 -0.69 14.27
C GLU A 448 -12.63 -0.20 13.37
N ARG A 449 -12.79 0.95 12.70
CA ARG A 449 -11.75 1.54 11.84
C ARG A 449 -10.55 2.08 12.61
N THR A 450 -10.69 2.36 13.90
CA THR A 450 -9.62 2.87 14.77
C THR A 450 -8.91 1.74 15.51
N LEU A 451 -9.21 0.48 15.20
CA LEU A 451 -8.53 -0.67 15.79
C LEU A 451 -7.31 -1.06 14.94
N PRO A 452 -6.25 -1.62 15.56
CA PRO A 452 -5.19 -2.29 14.81
C PRO A 452 -5.77 -3.41 13.92
N SER A 453 -5.10 -3.70 12.81
CA SER A 453 -5.55 -4.61 11.75
C SER A 453 -6.15 -5.93 12.26
N VAL A 454 -5.47 -6.67 13.14
CA VAL A 454 -5.98 -7.92 13.72
C VAL A 454 -7.31 -7.75 14.45
N PHE A 455 -7.42 -6.73 15.31
CA PHE A 455 -8.65 -6.47 16.08
C PHE A 455 -9.75 -5.94 15.19
N LYS A 456 -9.41 -5.10 14.21
CA LYS A 456 -10.34 -4.64 13.18
C LYS A 456 -10.90 -5.81 12.39
N ASN A 457 -10.05 -6.74 11.94
CA ASN A 457 -10.44 -7.91 11.16
C ASN A 457 -11.32 -8.86 11.97
N ALA A 458 -10.95 -9.15 13.22
CA ALA A 458 -11.76 -9.94 14.14
C ALA A 458 -13.11 -9.26 14.44
N SER A 459 -13.10 -7.96 14.75
CA SER A 459 -14.31 -7.14 14.94
C SER A 459 -15.21 -7.19 13.71
N THR A 460 -14.63 -7.04 12.51
CA THR A 460 -15.38 -7.01 11.25
C THR A 460 -16.07 -8.34 11.00
N ALA A 461 -15.35 -9.45 11.19
CA ALA A 461 -15.90 -10.80 11.07
C ALA A 461 -17.04 -11.04 12.08
N LEU A 462 -16.83 -10.69 13.35
CA LEU A 462 -17.84 -10.82 14.41
C LEU A 462 -19.07 -9.96 14.13
N ARG A 463 -18.86 -8.72 13.68
CA ARG A 463 -19.94 -7.77 13.35
C ARG A 463 -20.77 -8.29 12.19
N ARG A 464 -20.14 -8.69 11.09
CA ARG A 464 -20.81 -9.24 9.90
C ARG A 464 -21.55 -10.53 10.22
N GLY A 465 -20.92 -11.44 10.97
CA GLY A 465 -21.54 -12.66 11.42
C GLY A 465 -22.74 -12.42 12.34
N ARG A 466 -22.64 -11.51 13.30
CA ARG A 466 -23.75 -11.21 14.23
C ARG A 466 -24.89 -10.44 13.57
N LYS A 467 -24.59 -9.51 12.66
CA LYS A 467 -25.60 -8.72 11.95
C LYS A 467 -26.18 -9.43 10.74
N GLY A 468 -25.56 -10.50 10.27
CA GLY A 468 -25.91 -11.20 9.04
C GLY A 468 -25.72 -10.37 7.76
N GLN A 469 -25.05 -9.22 7.87
CA GLN A 469 -24.85 -8.31 6.74
C GLN A 469 -23.70 -7.33 6.96
N GLU A 470 -23.15 -6.85 5.86
CA GLU A 470 -22.39 -5.60 5.79
C GLU A 470 -23.31 -4.47 5.29
N SER A 471 -23.20 -3.27 5.84
CA SER A 471 -24.07 -2.13 5.53
C SER A 471 -23.34 -0.98 4.85
N TYR A 472 -24.05 -0.11 4.13
CA TYR A 472 -23.52 1.17 3.66
C TYR A 472 -23.39 2.18 4.81
N ARG A 473 -22.59 3.24 4.57
CA ARG A 473 -22.54 4.39 5.47
C ARG A 473 -23.90 5.08 5.48
N GLY A 474 -24.53 5.20 6.65
CA GLY A 474 -25.89 5.77 6.77
C GLY A 474 -27.02 4.75 6.66
N GLY A 475 -26.71 3.45 6.61
CA GLY A 475 -27.69 2.37 6.55
C GLY A 475 -27.89 1.78 5.14
N GLY A 476 -28.63 0.68 5.05
CA GLY A 476 -28.80 -0.11 3.83
C GLY A 476 -27.82 -1.28 3.74
N GLN A 477 -28.27 -2.38 3.12
CA GLN A 477 -27.51 -3.63 3.02
C GLN A 477 -26.53 -3.58 1.85
N LEU A 478 -25.23 -3.66 2.14
CA LEU A 478 -24.18 -3.82 1.14
C LEU A 478 -23.99 -5.27 0.77
N ALA A 479 -23.94 -6.22 1.71
CA ALA A 479 -23.78 -7.65 1.42
C ALA A 479 -24.41 -8.50 2.52
N GLN A 480 -24.90 -9.70 2.20
CA GLN A 480 -25.47 -10.63 3.19
C GLN A 480 -24.43 -11.68 3.60
N PHE A 481 -24.48 -12.06 4.87
CA PHE A 481 -23.73 -13.17 5.43
C PHE A 481 -24.70 -14.07 6.19
N ASP A 482 -24.80 -15.32 5.76
CA ASP A 482 -25.62 -16.33 6.42
C ASP A 482 -24.73 -17.39 7.04
N TRP A 483 -24.94 -17.68 8.33
CA TRP A 483 -24.29 -18.82 8.96
C TRP A 483 -24.84 -20.15 8.42
N GLY A 484 -25.94 -20.23 7.67
CA GLY A 484 -26.36 -21.47 7.02
C GLY A 484 -25.42 -21.93 5.90
N ASP A 485 -24.75 -20.99 5.25
CA ASP A 485 -23.94 -21.21 4.05
C ASP A 485 -22.45 -21.44 4.40
N LEU A 486 -21.86 -22.49 3.84
CA LEU A 486 -20.46 -22.85 4.06
C LEU A 486 -19.50 -21.81 3.47
N GLU A 487 -19.85 -21.19 2.34
CA GLU A 487 -19.03 -20.15 1.69
C GLU A 487 -19.00 -18.88 2.54
N HIS A 488 -20.15 -18.46 3.07
CA HIS A 488 -20.24 -17.30 3.96
C HIS A 488 -19.46 -17.53 5.27
N ARG A 489 -19.54 -18.73 5.84
CA ARG A 489 -18.73 -19.11 7.01
C ARG A 489 -17.24 -19.02 6.71
N ALA A 490 -16.80 -19.58 5.59
CA ALA A 490 -15.41 -19.55 5.17
C ALA A 490 -14.92 -18.11 4.97
N GLU A 491 -15.71 -17.25 4.33
CA GLU A 491 -15.40 -15.83 4.17
C GLU A 491 -15.29 -15.08 5.50
N LEU A 492 -16.15 -15.36 6.48
CA LEU A 492 -16.07 -14.75 7.81
C LEU A 492 -14.82 -15.20 8.57
N ILE A 493 -14.45 -16.49 8.46
CA ILE A 493 -13.21 -17.02 9.04
C ILE A 493 -12.00 -16.39 8.35
N ALA A 494 -12.02 -16.30 7.01
CA ALA A 494 -10.97 -15.63 6.24
C ALA A 494 -10.85 -14.16 6.65
N GLN A 495 -11.97 -13.46 6.84
CA GLN A 495 -12.02 -12.09 7.37
C GLN A 495 -11.43 -11.95 8.75
N PHE A 496 -11.64 -12.92 9.63
CA PHE A 496 -11.01 -12.95 10.94
C PHE A 496 -9.47 -13.08 10.82
N LEU A 497 -9.00 -13.92 9.90
CA LEU A 497 -7.57 -14.11 9.60
C LEU A 497 -6.94 -12.95 8.81
N GLY A 498 -7.76 -11.98 8.39
CA GLY A 498 -7.35 -10.74 7.74
C GLY A 498 -7.49 -10.71 6.22
N PHE A 499 -8.08 -11.74 5.63
CA PHE A 499 -8.45 -11.76 4.21
C PHE A 499 -9.74 -10.97 3.99
N PRO A 500 -9.78 -10.05 3.01
CA PRO A 500 -11.03 -9.37 2.69
C PRO A 500 -12.08 -10.38 2.20
N THR A 501 -13.35 -10.06 2.44
CA THR A 501 -14.48 -10.82 1.89
C THR A 501 -14.70 -10.44 0.43
N THR A 502 -14.54 -11.39 -0.48
CA THR A 502 -14.60 -11.21 -1.93
C THR A 502 -15.88 -10.50 -2.38
N ARG A 503 -17.05 -10.93 -1.87
CA ARG A 503 -18.36 -10.34 -2.21
C ARG A 503 -18.48 -8.85 -1.88
N VAL A 504 -17.87 -8.44 -0.78
CA VAL A 504 -17.89 -7.03 -0.34
C VAL A 504 -16.99 -6.19 -1.24
N ASN A 505 -15.81 -6.71 -1.60
CA ASN A 505 -14.90 -6.05 -2.53
C ASN A 505 -15.53 -5.89 -3.92
N GLN A 506 -16.13 -6.96 -4.46
CA GLN A 506 -16.86 -6.97 -5.73
C GLN A 506 -17.94 -5.88 -5.78
N ARG A 507 -18.77 -5.79 -4.74
CA ARG A 507 -19.82 -4.77 -4.65
C ARG A 507 -19.25 -3.36 -4.51
N PHE A 508 -18.18 -3.19 -3.72
CA PHE A 508 -17.50 -1.90 -3.63
C PHE A 508 -16.89 -1.45 -4.96
N GLU A 509 -16.28 -2.36 -5.74
CA GLU A 509 -15.74 -2.07 -7.07
C GLU A 509 -16.85 -1.62 -8.03
N ALA A 510 -17.97 -2.34 -8.07
CA ALA A 510 -19.13 -1.98 -8.89
C ALA A 510 -19.72 -0.61 -8.48
N ASP A 511 -19.90 -0.38 -7.19
CA ASP A 511 -20.40 0.90 -6.66
C ASP A 511 -19.43 2.04 -6.97
N PHE A 512 -18.13 1.80 -6.86
CA PHE A 512 -17.10 2.80 -7.16
C PHE A 512 -17.15 3.23 -8.62
N ALA A 513 -17.26 2.27 -9.56
CA ALA A 513 -17.43 2.55 -10.98
C ALA A 513 -18.66 3.43 -11.25
N VAL A 514 -19.82 3.07 -10.68
CA VAL A 514 -21.07 3.84 -10.81
C VAL A 514 -20.94 5.24 -10.20
N GLN A 515 -20.36 5.37 -9.01
CA GLN A 515 -20.20 6.65 -8.35
C GLN A 515 -19.23 7.58 -9.09
N ASN A 516 -18.16 7.04 -9.69
CA ASN A 516 -17.23 7.82 -10.49
C ASN A 516 -17.90 8.38 -11.75
N MET A 517 -18.65 7.55 -12.47
CA MET A 517 -19.44 7.99 -13.62
C MET A 517 -20.47 9.04 -13.22
N LYS A 518 -21.21 8.80 -12.12
CA LYS A 518 -22.20 9.73 -11.57
C LYS A 518 -21.57 11.08 -11.21
N ARG A 519 -20.42 11.09 -10.52
CA ARG A 519 -19.72 12.32 -10.11
C ARG A 519 -19.29 13.15 -11.31
N TYR A 520 -18.72 12.51 -12.34
CA TYR A 520 -18.32 13.17 -13.58
C TYR A 520 -19.51 13.90 -14.23
N TRP A 521 -20.60 13.17 -14.50
CA TRP A 521 -21.76 13.74 -15.16
C TRP A 521 -22.52 14.75 -14.29
N ALA A 522 -22.65 14.49 -13.00
CA ALA A 522 -23.31 15.41 -12.07
C ALA A 522 -22.56 16.76 -11.96
N LEU A 523 -21.23 16.73 -11.88
CA LEU A 523 -20.41 17.94 -11.84
C LEU A 523 -20.55 18.72 -13.14
N ARG A 524 -20.42 18.06 -14.29
CA ARG A 524 -20.52 18.73 -15.60
C ARG A 524 -21.90 19.34 -15.81
N ARG A 525 -22.95 18.60 -15.44
CA ARG A 525 -24.34 19.10 -15.45
C ARG A 525 -24.50 20.32 -14.54
N ALA A 526 -23.91 20.31 -13.35
CA ALA A 526 -23.96 21.45 -12.43
C ALA A 526 -23.24 22.69 -12.99
N LEU A 527 -22.05 22.52 -13.58
CA LEU A 527 -21.27 23.59 -14.20
C LEU A 527 -22.01 24.23 -15.40
N VAL A 528 -22.60 23.42 -16.28
CA VAL A 528 -23.39 23.93 -17.41
C VAL A 528 -24.59 24.73 -16.91
N MET A 529 -25.34 24.22 -15.94
CA MET A 529 -26.46 24.95 -15.33
C MET A 529 -26.02 26.24 -14.65
N GLU A 530 -24.84 26.26 -14.05
CA GLU A 530 -24.27 27.43 -13.39
C GLU A 530 -23.83 28.49 -14.40
N ASN A 531 -23.15 28.11 -15.47
CA ASN A 531 -22.75 29.02 -16.55
C ASN A 531 -23.97 29.68 -17.21
N VAL A 532 -25.02 28.91 -17.50
CA VAL A 532 -26.27 29.47 -18.05
C VAL A 532 -26.93 30.43 -17.05
N ALA A 533 -26.91 30.10 -15.75
CA ALA A 533 -27.47 30.98 -14.73
C ALA A 533 -26.69 32.29 -14.61
N TYR A 534 -25.35 32.22 -14.59
CA TYR A 534 -24.48 33.38 -14.51
C TYR A 534 -24.63 34.30 -15.74
N ALA A 535 -24.61 33.73 -16.95
CA ALA A 535 -24.83 34.49 -18.17
C ALA A 535 -26.20 35.16 -18.21
N ARG A 536 -27.24 34.47 -17.72
CA ARG A 536 -28.59 35.07 -17.62
C ARG A 536 -28.69 36.17 -16.55
N MET A 537 -27.83 36.15 -15.53
CA MET A 537 -27.76 37.19 -14.50
C MET A 537 -26.97 38.42 -14.96
N SER A 538 -25.95 38.26 -15.82
CA SER A 538 -25.21 39.40 -16.36
C SER A 538 -26.05 40.25 -17.33
N GLY A 539 -27.05 39.65 -17.98
CA GLY A 539 -27.95 40.34 -18.91
C GLY A 539 -27.36 40.53 -20.32
N ASP A 540 -26.10 40.14 -20.52
CA ASP A 540 -25.38 40.29 -21.79
C ASP A 540 -25.79 39.20 -22.80
N PRO A 541 -26.21 39.57 -24.04
CA PRO A 541 -26.68 38.60 -25.03
C PRO A 541 -25.64 37.56 -25.48
N GLU A 542 -24.37 37.95 -25.55
CA GLU A 542 -23.27 37.12 -26.07
C GLU A 542 -22.91 35.98 -25.09
N PRO A 543 -22.63 36.23 -23.80
CA PRO A 543 -22.47 35.17 -22.80
C PRO A 543 -23.67 34.23 -22.69
N ILE A 544 -24.90 34.73 -22.87
CA ILE A 544 -26.10 33.90 -22.83
C ILE A 544 -26.10 32.90 -23.99
N LYS A 545 -25.76 33.36 -25.20
CA LYS A 545 -25.66 32.50 -26.37
C LYS A 545 -24.61 31.43 -26.16
N ASP A 546 -23.41 31.80 -25.73
CA ASP A 546 -22.31 30.86 -25.48
C ASP A 546 -22.66 29.80 -24.42
N ALA A 547 -23.36 30.21 -23.36
CA ALA A 547 -23.80 29.29 -22.32
C ALA A 547 -24.91 28.35 -22.80
N MET A 548 -25.83 28.82 -23.65
CA MET A 548 -26.86 27.99 -24.27
C MET A 548 -26.24 27.00 -25.26
N ASP A 549 -25.27 27.43 -26.07
CA ASP A 549 -24.53 26.54 -26.98
C ASP A 549 -23.75 25.47 -26.18
N ALA A 550 -23.18 25.83 -25.03
CA ALA A 550 -22.56 24.88 -24.12
C ALA A 550 -23.57 23.87 -23.54
N LEU A 551 -24.81 24.29 -23.29
CA LEU A 551 -25.91 23.42 -22.86
C LEU A 551 -26.33 22.44 -23.97
N HIS A 552 -26.43 22.91 -25.21
CA HIS A 552 -26.72 22.04 -26.35
C HIS A 552 -25.60 21.01 -26.55
N ARG A 553 -24.34 21.45 -26.58
CA ARG A 553 -23.17 20.55 -26.63
C ARG A 553 -23.16 19.53 -25.48
N PHE A 554 -23.56 19.94 -24.27
CA PHE A 554 -23.69 19.02 -23.16
C PHE A 554 -24.76 17.95 -23.44
N ASN A 555 -25.98 18.36 -23.82
CA ASN A 555 -27.08 17.44 -24.09
C ASN A 555 -26.81 16.48 -25.26
N ASP A 556 -26.06 16.93 -26.26
CA ASP A 556 -25.65 16.12 -27.41
C ASP A 556 -24.59 15.10 -27.03
N SER A 557 -23.73 15.44 -26.06
CA SER A 557 -22.63 14.57 -25.60
C SER A 557 -23.00 13.62 -24.47
N THR A 558 -24.16 13.77 -23.82
CA THR A 558 -24.60 12.83 -22.76
C THR A 558 -24.94 11.44 -23.33
N PRO A 559 -24.49 10.34 -22.68
CA PRO A 559 -24.80 8.97 -23.11
C PRO A 559 -26.27 8.60 -22.88
N ASP A 560 -26.82 9.00 -21.73
CA ASP A 560 -28.21 8.70 -21.35
C ASP A 560 -29.10 9.95 -21.50
N PRO A 561 -30.25 9.88 -22.21
CA PRO A 561 -31.25 10.94 -22.26
C PRO A 561 -31.68 11.48 -20.89
N ALA A 562 -31.67 10.68 -19.83
CA ALA A 562 -32.04 11.08 -18.47
C ALA A 562 -31.06 12.10 -17.86
N LEU A 563 -29.82 12.16 -18.36
CA LEU A 563 -28.80 13.12 -17.90
C LEU A 563 -28.95 14.51 -18.54
N ARG A 564 -29.71 14.62 -19.64
CA ARG A 564 -29.91 15.87 -20.37
C ARG A 564 -30.57 16.94 -19.50
N ILE A 565 -30.16 18.18 -19.72
CA ILE A 565 -30.79 19.36 -19.14
C ILE A 565 -31.97 19.74 -20.01
N ASN A 566 -33.18 19.44 -19.53
CA ASN A 566 -34.41 19.90 -20.15
C ASN A 566 -34.78 21.33 -19.70
N THR A 567 -35.65 21.97 -20.46
CA THR A 567 -36.10 23.36 -20.22
C THR A 567 -36.73 23.51 -18.83
N THR A 568 -37.47 22.51 -18.36
CA THR A 568 -38.13 22.55 -17.04
C THR A 568 -37.13 22.52 -15.89
N ALA A 569 -36.10 21.65 -15.96
CA ALA A 569 -35.02 21.61 -14.98
C ALA A 569 -34.19 22.90 -15.01
N LEU A 570 -33.92 23.45 -16.20
CA LEU A 570 -33.20 24.71 -16.36
C LEU A 570 -33.97 25.88 -15.73
N LEU A 571 -35.25 26.07 -16.09
CA LEU A 571 -36.10 27.13 -15.53
C LEU A 571 -36.23 27.01 -14.01
N ARG A 572 -36.39 25.79 -13.49
CA ARG A 572 -36.42 25.53 -12.05
C ARG A 572 -35.09 25.93 -11.38
N SER A 573 -33.96 25.58 -11.98
CA SER A 573 -32.63 25.95 -11.50
C SER A 573 -32.44 27.46 -11.49
N LEU A 574 -32.75 28.14 -12.61
CA LEU A 574 -32.68 29.59 -12.75
C LEU A 574 -33.56 30.29 -11.71
N ARG A 575 -34.84 29.94 -11.61
CA ARG A 575 -35.77 30.55 -10.64
C ARG A 575 -35.27 30.39 -9.20
N THR A 576 -34.72 29.21 -8.87
CA THR A 576 -34.15 28.96 -7.55
C THR A 576 -32.91 29.82 -7.30
N ARG A 577 -32.03 29.98 -8.30
CA ARG A 577 -30.82 30.79 -8.21
C ARG A 577 -31.13 32.29 -8.13
N PHE A 578 -32.01 32.82 -8.96
CA PHE A 578 -32.48 34.21 -8.87
C PHE A 578 -33.13 34.50 -7.53
N ARG A 579 -33.99 33.61 -7.03
CA ARG A 579 -34.56 33.73 -5.69
C ARG A 579 -33.47 33.74 -4.61
N LYS A 580 -32.47 32.87 -4.70
CA LYS A 580 -31.35 32.84 -3.74
C LYS A 580 -30.48 34.10 -3.82
N ALA A 581 -30.23 34.62 -5.02
CA ALA A 581 -29.47 35.85 -5.24
C ALA A 581 -30.19 37.05 -4.62
N SER A 582 -31.48 37.22 -4.94
CA SER A 582 -32.32 38.29 -4.37
C SER A 582 -32.41 38.21 -2.84
N LEU A 583 -32.58 37.00 -2.28
CA LEU A 583 -32.58 36.83 -0.81
C LEU A 583 -31.22 37.19 -0.21
N ARG A 584 -30.11 36.87 -0.89
CA ARG A 584 -28.75 37.21 -0.43
C ARG A 584 -28.49 38.72 -0.49
N GLU A 585 -28.93 39.41 -1.53
CA GLU A 585 -28.88 40.88 -1.64
C GLU A 585 -29.63 41.56 -0.49
N GLN A 586 -30.77 40.99 -0.08
CA GLN A 586 -31.57 41.46 1.06
C GLN A 586 -30.99 41.07 2.44
N GLY A 587 -29.91 40.29 2.48
CA GLY A 587 -29.33 39.75 3.71
C GLY A 587 -30.18 38.65 4.38
N ILE A 588 -31.14 38.07 3.65
CA ILE A 588 -32.06 37.05 4.15
C ILE A 588 -31.55 35.65 3.78
N PRO A 589 -31.42 34.71 4.73
CA PRO A 589 -31.08 33.33 4.42
C PRO A 589 -32.09 32.69 3.46
N SER A 590 -31.56 31.93 2.49
CA SER A 590 -32.40 31.22 1.52
C SER A 590 -33.25 30.10 2.14
N GLU A 591 -32.79 29.56 3.26
CA GLU A 591 -33.44 28.50 4.02
C GLU A 591 -34.39 29.12 5.03
N LEU A 592 -35.68 28.78 4.91
CA LEU A 592 -36.77 29.36 5.73
C LEU A 592 -36.49 29.25 7.25
N LEU A 593 -35.88 28.14 7.67
CA LEU A 593 -35.63 27.83 9.08
C LEU A 593 -34.66 28.82 9.75
N TYR A 594 -33.73 29.40 9.00
CA TYR A 594 -32.71 30.31 9.53
C TYR A 594 -33.10 31.79 9.44
N ARG A 595 -34.25 32.13 8.84
CA ARG A 595 -34.66 33.54 8.67
C ARG A 595 -34.88 34.25 10.00
N ARG A 596 -35.50 33.59 10.97
CA ARG A 596 -35.70 34.16 12.32
C ARG A 596 -34.36 34.39 13.04
N ILE A 597 -33.43 33.46 12.89
CA ILE A 597 -32.08 33.57 13.48
C ILE A 597 -31.32 34.72 12.83
N ALA A 598 -31.38 34.85 11.51
CA ALA A 598 -30.71 35.95 10.82
C ALA A 598 -31.29 37.32 11.18
N LEU A 599 -32.60 37.44 11.40
CA LEU A 599 -33.21 38.69 11.90
C LEU A 599 -32.68 39.04 13.30
N ALA A 600 -32.65 38.08 14.23
CA ALA A 600 -32.07 38.28 15.56
C ALA A 600 -30.57 38.64 15.52
N MET A 601 -29.79 38.05 14.61
CA MET A 601 -28.38 38.40 14.44
C MET A 601 -28.20 39.78 13.79
N ARG A 602 -29.12 40.22 12.92
CA ARG A 602 -29.06 41.55 12.29
C ARG A 602 -29.22 42.69 13.31
N GLU A 603 -30.00 42.46 14.37
CA GLU A 603 -30.09 43.38 15.51
C GLU A 603 -28.76 43.53 16.27
N LEU A 604 -27.91 42.50 16.26
CA LEU A 604 -26.59 42.49 16.89
C LEU A 604 -25.48 43.11 16.02
N TYR A 605 -25.69 43.22 14.70
CA TYR A 605 -24.71 43.76 13.74
C TYR A 605 -25.34 44.88 12.87
N PRO A 606 -25.76 46.01 13.47
CA PRO A 606 -26.53 47.06 12.79
C PRO A 606 -25.79 47.70 11.60
N GLU A 607 -24.46 47.74 11.64
CA GLU A 607 -23.55 48.22 10.58
C GLU A 607 -23.72 47.46 9.24
N THR A 608 -24.25 46.22 9.28
CA THR A 608 -24.38 45.33 8.11
C THR A 608 -25.76 45.34 7.47
N ALA A 609 -26.69 46.16 7.98
CA ALA A 609 -28.02 46.26 7.44
C ALA A 609 -27.98 46.92 6.05
N VAL A 610 -28.02 46.10 5.00
CA VAL A 610 -28.22 46.58 3.63
C VAL A 610 -29.54 47.35 3.59
N GLU A 611 -29.49 48.64 3.22
CA GLU A 611 -30.68 49.44 2.94
C GLU A 611 -31.46 48.77 1.82
N ILE A 612 -32.65 48.28 2.15
CA ILE A 612 -33.55 47.67 1.19
C ILE A 612 -34.18 48.83 0.41
N LYS A 613 -33.81 48.99 -0.86
CA LYS A 613 -34.55 49.84 -1.79
C LYS A 613 -35.84 49.16 -2.25
#